data_AF-A0A9P6GFB5-F1
#
_entry.id   AF-A0A9P6GFB5-F1
#
_cell.length_a   1.000
_cell.length_b   1.000
_cell.length_c   1.000
_cell.angle_alpha   90.00
_cell.angle_beta   90.00
_cell.angle_gamma   90.00
#
_symmetry.space_group_name_H-M   'P 1'
#
loop_
_entity.id
_entity.type
_entity.pdbx_description
1 polymer ?
#
loop_
_entity_poly.entity_id
_entity_poly.type
_entity_poly.pdbx_seq_one_letter_code
_entity_poly.pdbx_strand_id
1 'polypeptide(L)'
;MLAHLLTTLLLSVLTLALPHTSSNQATCTPTAYTISSYSANPTKPNQSIHLAFRSAFPDPSLVTDAAFSGTVCDTSPDPSGNFPNELTCLTGRSNLEVDLRGALGSGRLTVAHFWGCGGKRWMSSTPVVIDAGSEGKDFRPQDVREVLCGAPTCP
;
A
#
# COMPACT_ATOMS: atom_id res chain seq x y z
N MET A 1 -27.52 41.71 51.34
CA MET A 1 -26.72 41.21 50.19
C MET A 1 -26.43 39.75 50.42
N LEU A 2 -26.97 38.84 49.60
CA LEU A 2 -26.37 37.52 49.26
C LEU A 2 -27.34 36.83 48.27
N ALA A 3 -27.09 36.99 46.97
CA ALA A 3 -27.78 36.23 45.93
C ALA A 3 -26.89 35.02 45.58
N HIS A 4 -27.41 33.82 45.78
CA HIS A 4 -26.71 32.56 45.50
C HIS A 4 -26.60 32.29 44.00
N LEU A 5 -25.37 32.01 43.57
CA LEU A 5 -25.01 31.49 42.26
C LEU A 5 -25.57 30.06 42.09
N LEU A 6 -26.31 29.81 41.00
CA LEU A 6 -26.45 28.47 40.42
C LEU A 6 -26.14 28.55 38.94
N THR A 7 -24.91 28.19 38.59
CA THR A 7 -24.46 28.00 37.20
C THR A 7 -24.34 26.50 36.98
N THR A 8 -25.35 25.90 36.35
CA THR A 8 -25.38 24.47 36.03
C THR A 8 -24.46 24.20 34.83
N LEU A 9 -23.33 23.52 35.08
CA LEU A 9 -22.44 23.00 34.04
C LEU A 9 -23.15 21.90 33.25
N LEU A 10 -23.42 22.17 31.97
CA LEU A 10 -23.70 21.17 30.95
C LEU A 10 -22.35 20.61 30.46
N LEU A 11 -21.90 19.49 31.03
CA LEU A 11 -20.76 18.74 30.49
C LEU A 11 -21.24 17.87 29.33
N SER A 12 -20.94 18.31 28.10
CA SER A 12 -21.08 17.49 26.90
C SER A 12 -20.09 16.33 26.95
N VAL A 13 -20.60 15.10 27.01
CA VAL A 13 -19.79 13.88 26.97
C VAL A 13 -19.24 13.72 25.55
N LEU A 14 -17.98 14.13 25.32
CA LEU A 14 -17.24 13.72 24.13
C LEU A 14 -16.83 12.25 24.31
N THR A 15 -17.60 11.33 23.74
CA THR A 15 -17.17 9.95 23.56
C THR A 15 -16.12 9.89 22.45
N LEU A 16 -14.84 9.88 22.84
CA LEU A 16 -13.77 9.51 21.92
C LEU A 16 -13.93 8.02 21.58
N ALA A 17 -14.39 7.73 20.37
CA ALA A 17 -14.30 6.40 19.79
C ALA A 17 -12.81 6.10 19.51
N LEU A 18 -12.16 5.31 20.38
CA LEU A 18 -10.83 4.79 20.07
C LEU A 18 -10.96 3.76 18.92
N PRO A 19 -10.10 3.83 17.90
CA PRO A 19 -10.06 2.79 16.87
C PRO A 19 -9.68 1.46 17.53
N HIS A 20 -10.62 0.50 17.51
CA HIS A 20 -10.35 -0.88 17.88
C HIS A 20 -9.48 -1.52 16.79
N THR A 21 -8.16 -1.41 16.92
CA THR A 21 -7.25 -2.32 16.22
C THR A 21 -7.43 -3.71 16.83
N SER A 22 -8.24 -4.57 16.20
CA SER A 22 -8.35 -5.96 16.65
C SER A 22 -6.97 -6.63 16.57
N SER A 23 -6.65 -7.57 17.47
CA SER A 23 -5.36 -8.28 17.47
C SER A 23 -5.03 -8.92 16.12
N ASN A 24 -6.05 -9.29 15.36
CA ASN A 24 -5.94 -9.87 14.02
C ASN A 24 -5.39 -8.87 12.99
N GLN A 25 -5.64 -7.57 13.15
CA GLN A 25 -5.07 -6.56 12.26
C GLN A 25 -3.55 -6.46 12.43
N ALA A 26 -3.05 -6.56 13.67
CA ALA A 26 -1.62 -6.46 13.94
C ALA A 26 -0.82 -7.63 13.34
N THR A 27 -1.37 -8.86 13.38
CA THR A 27 -0.73 -10.04 12.77
C THR A 27 -0.89 -10.07 11.25
N CYS A 28 -2.00 -9.53 10.73
CA CYS A 28 -2.28 -9.50 9.29
C CYS A 28 -1.71 -8.28 8.56
N THR A 29 -1.01 -7.36 9.22
CA THR A 29 -0.41 -6.20 8.57
C THR A 29 1.05 -6.48 8.22
N PRO A 30 1.50 -6.20 6.98
CA PRO A 30 2.91 -6.29 6.66
C PRO A 30 3.72 -5.40 7.62
N THR A 31 4.80 -5.94 8.16
CA THR A 31 5.74 -5.14 8.95
C THR A 31 6.58 -4.27 8.05
N ALA A 32 6.97 -4.72 6.86
CA ALA A 32 7.80 -3.94 5.96
C ALA A 32 7.49 -4.26 4.50
N TYR A 33 7.71 -3.25 3.66
CA TYR A 33 7.86 -3.37 2.22
C TYR A 33 9.28 -2.98 1.84
N THR A 34 9.84 -3.73 0.90
CA THR A 34 11.18 -3.47 0.37
C THR A 34 11.09 -3.40 -1.14
N ILE A 35 11.66 -2.35 -1.73
CA ILE A 35 11.94 -2.31 -3.16
C ILE A 35 13.43 -2.59 -3.33
N SER A 36 13.77 -3.81 -3.73
CA SER A 36 15.16 -4.30 -3.78
C SER A 36 15.92 -3.87 -5.04
N SER A 37 15.19 -3.47 -6.09
CA SER A 37 15.74 -3.00 -7.36
C SER A 37 14.71 -2.05 -8.00
N TYR A 38 15.19 -0.94 -8.54
CA TYR A 38 14.42 0.04 -9.28
C TYR A 38 15.27 0.66 -10.38
N SER A 39 14.84 0.50 -11.63
CA SER A 39 15.43 1.26 -12.74
C SER A 39 14.33 1.80 -13.65
N ALA A 40 14.54 3.01 -14.15
CA ALA A 40 13.61 3.67 -15.04
C ALA A 40 14.38 4.35 -16.18
N ASN A 41 14.00 4.06 -17.42
CA ASN A 41 14.44 4.79 -18.59
C ASN A 41 13.31 5.70 -19.07
N PRO A 42 13.38 7.02 -18.87
CA PRO A 42 12.34 7.95 -19.31
C PRO A 42 12.41 8.29 -20.81
N THR A 43 13.45 7.86 -21.53
CA THR A 43 13.75 8.32 -22.89
C THR A 43 12.90 7.60 -23.94
N LYS A 44 12.12 8.36 -24.71
CA LYS A 44 11.39 7.83 -25.87
C LYS A 44 12.34 7.49 -27.04
N PRO A 45 12.07 6.43 -27.81
CA PRO A 45 10.96 5.48 -27.66
C PRO A 45 11.26 4.34 -26.69
N ASN A 46 12.49 4.24 -26.18
CA ASN A 46 12.98 3.11 -25.38
C ASN A 46 12.63 3.23 -23.89
N GLN A 47 11.44 3.74 -23.58
CA GLN A 47 11.05 3.90 -22.20
C GLN A 47 10.97 2.52 -21.54
N SER A 48 11.34 2.42 -20.28
CA SER A 48 11.23 1.18 -19.53
C SER A 48 11.20 1.46 -18.03
N ILE A 49 10.61 0.53 -17.28
CA ILE A 49 10.74 0.50 -15.83
C ILE A 49 10.88 -0.94 -15.37
N HIS A 50 11.70 -1.13 -14.35
CA HIS A 50 11.87 -2.37 -13.61
C HIS A 50 11.77 -2.05 -12.13
N LEU A 51 10.99 -2.82 -11.39
CA LEU A 51 10.83 -2.71 -9.95
C LEU A 51 10.72 -4.10 -9.35
N ALA A 52 11.55 -4.42 -8.36
CA ALA A 52 11.44 -5.65 -7.58
C ALA A 52 10.92 -5.32 -6.18
N PHE A 53 9.77 -5.88 -5.81
CA PHE A 53 9.07 -5.63 -4.56
C PHE A 53 9.02 -6.90 -3.70
N ARG A 54 9.12 -6.74 -2.39
CA ARG A 54 8.87 -7.79 -1.41
C ARG A 54 8.11 -7.26 -0.19
N SER A 55 7.21 -8.07 0.32
CA SER A 55 6.50 -7.85 1.58
C SER A 55 7.08 -8.73 2.71
N ALA A 56 6.98 -8.24 3.95
CA ALA A 56 7.32 -8.98 5.15
C ALA A 56 6.17 -8.90 6.17
N PHE A 57 5.89 -10.00 6.86
CA PHE A 57 4.82 -10.12 7.86
C PHE A 57 5.40 -10.60 9.20
N PRO A 58 4.74 -10.29 10.33
CA PRO A 58 5.18 -10.76 11.64
C PRO A 58 5.03 -12.28 11.78
N ASP A 59 3.96 -12.86 11.21
CA ASP A 59 3.73 -14.30 11.13
C ASP A 59 3.26 -14.70 9.72
N PRO A 60 4.17 -15.14 8.86
CA PRO A 60 3.83 -15.55 7.49
C PRO A 60 2.91 -16.78 7.42
N SER A 61 2.80 -17.59 8.49
CA SER A 61 2.00 -18.82 8.45
C SER A 61 0.50 -18.59 8.34
N LEU A 62 0.04 -17.38 8.71
CA LEU A 62 -1.35 -16.96 8.66
C LEU A 62 -1.70 -16.19 7.38
N VAL A 63 -0.72 -15.97 6.51
CA VAL A 63 -0.79 -15.04 5.38
C VAL A 63 -0.66 -15.78 4.05
N THR A 64 -1.55 -15.46 3.12
CA THR A 64 -1.44 -15.85 1.71
C THR A 64 -1.08 -14.61 0.90
N ASP A 65 0.19 -14.50 0.53
CA ASP A 65 0.72 -13.39 -0.25
C ASP A 65 1.77 -13.88 -1.26
N ALA A 66 1.54 -13.62 -2.54
CA ALA A 66 2.48 -14.00 -3.59
C ALA A 66 3.71 -13.08 -3.66
N ALA A 67 3.62 -11.85 -3.14
CA ALA A 67 4.74 -10.91 -3.06
C ALA A 67 5.71 -11.21 -1.90
N PHE A 68 5.36 -12.13 -1.00
CA PHE A 68 6.21 -12.50 0.14
C PHE A 68 7.59 -13.07 -0.28
N SER A 69 7.61 -13.86 -1.35
CA SER A 69 8.83 -14.37 -1.99
C SER A 69 9.51 -13.35 -2.92
N GLY A 70 8.92 -12.17 -3.07
CA GLY A 70 9.30 -11.18 -4.05
C GLY A 70 8.48 -11.28 -5.35
N THR A 71 8.29 -10.15 -6.01
CA THR A 71 7.66 -10.01 -7.31
C THR A 71 8.35 -8.91 -8.11
N VAL A 72 8.26 -8.97 -9.43
CA VAL A 72 8.86 -8.00 -10.33
C VAL A 72 7.76 -7.34 -11.16
N CYS A 73 7.88 -6.03 -11.35
CA CYS A 73 7.05 -5.23 -12.23
C CYS A 73 7.95 -4.68 -13.33
N ASP A 74 7.84 -5.26 -14.52
CA ASP A 74 8.55 -4.80 -15.72
C ASP A 74 7.53 -4.22 -16.68
N THR A 75 7.84 -3.06 -17.26
CA THR A 75 6.93 -2.42 -18.21
C THR A 75 7.70 -1.61 -19.25
N SER A 76 7.21 -1.70 -20.49
CA SER A 76 7.68 -0.96 -21.65
C SER A 76 6.48 -0.32 -22.37
N PRO A 77 6.71 0.62 -23.31
CA PRO A 77 5.66 1.14 -24.15
C PRO A 77 4.90 0.06 -24.91
N ASP A 78 3.65 0.36 -25.21
CA ASP A 78 2.87 -0.37 -26.21
C ASP A 78 3.46 -0.17 -27.63
N PRO A 79 2.99 -0.92 -28.64
CA PRO A 79 3.46 -0.74 -30.03
C PRO A 79 3.18 0.66 -30.63
N SER A 80 2.30 1.46 -30.00
CA SER A 80 2.02 2.85 -30.38
C SER A 80 2.94 3.86 -29.69
N GLY A 81 3.85 3.40 -28.82
CA GLY A 81 4.78 4.25 -28.06
C GLY A 81 4.17 4.87 -26.81
N ASN A 82 3.01 4.41 -26.33
CA ASN A 82 2.41 4.87 -25.07
C ASN A 82 2.96 4.05 -23.91
N PHE A 83 3.47 4.74 -22.89
CA PHE A 83 3.88 4.12 -21.64
C PHE A 83 2.71 4.14 -20.64
N PRO A 84 2.31 3.01 -20.03
CA PRO A 84 1.20 2.98 -19.10
C PRO A 84 1.59 3.61 -17.75
N ASN A 85 0.60 4.17 -17.05
CA ASN A 85 0.81 4.67 -15.68
C ASN A 85 0.67 3.57 -14.64
N GLU A 86 -0.05 2.49 -14.94
CA GLU A 86 -0.23 1.33 -14.05
C GLU A 86 0.75 0.23 -14.48
N LEU A 87 1.58 -0.22 -13.55
CA LEU A 87 2.54 -1.30 -13.78
C LEU A 87 1.93 -2.61 -13.29
N THR A 88 1.91 -3.61 -14.17
CA THR A 88 1.48 -4.96 -13.80
C THR A 88 2.69 -5.77 -13.36
N CYS A 89 2.60 -6.35 -12.17
CA CYS A 89 3.65 -7.19 -11.61
C CYS A 89 3.38 -8.68 -11.92
N LEU A 90 4.42 -9.52 -11.86
CA LEU A 90 4.33 -10.96 -12.17
C LEU A 90 3.29 -11.72 -11.30
N THR A 91 3.06 -11.24 -10.07
CA THR A 91 2.06 -11.79 -9.15
C THR A 91 0.62 -11.39 -9.52
N GLY A 92 0.44 -10.53 -10.53
CA GLY A 92 -0.84 -10.06 -11.03
C GLY A 92 -1.44 -8.93 -10.20
N ARG A 93 -2.38 -8.20 -10.83
CA ARG A 93 -3.06 -7.03 -10.24
C ARG A 93 -3.86 -7.34 -8.98
N SER A 94 -4.29 -8.61 -8.82
CA SER A 94 -5.00 -9.04 -7.62
C SER A 94 -4.09 -9.14 -6.39
N ASN A 95 -2.77 -9.08 -6.56
CA ASN A 95 -1.78 -9.07 -5.48
C ASN A 95 -1.00 -7.75 -5.42
N LEU A 96 -0.41 -7.30 -6.53
CA LEU A 96 0.39 -6.08 -6.54
C LEU A 96 0.13 -5.25 -7.81
N GLU A 97 -0.13 -3.97 -7.59
CA GLU A 97 -0.25 -2.96 -8.63
C GLU A 97 0.57 -1.73 -8.21
N VAL A 98 1.31 -1.14 -9.15
CA VAL A 98 2.14 0.03 -8.89
C VAL A 98 1.73 1.14 -9.86
N ASP A 99 1.28 2.26 -9.30
CA ASP A 99 0.89 3.44 -10.08
C ASP A 99 2.02 4.45 -10.13
N LEU A 100 2.34 4.96 -11.32
CA LEU A 100 3.14 6.16 -11.50
C LEU A 100 2.33 7.40 -11.07
N ARG A 101 2.83 8.16 -10.11
CA ARG A 101 2.24 9.43 -9.64
C ARG A 101 2.96 10.66 -10.20
N GLY A 102 3.59 10.50 -11.36
CA GLY A 102 4.38 11.51 -12.06
C GLY A 102 4.94 10.97 -13.37
N ALA A 103 5.83 11.73 -14.00
CA ALA A 103 6.55 11.25 -15.17
C ALA A 103 7.39 10.00 -14.82
N LEU A 104 7.57 9.11 -15.80
CA LEU A 104 8.51 7.99 -15.69
C LEU A 104 9.89 8.51 -15.27
N GLY A 105 10.53 7.85 -14.31
CA GLY A 105 11.81 8.26 -13.73
C GLY A 105 11.73 9.31 -12.61
N SER A 106 10.56 9.86 -12.30
CA SER A 106 10.41 10.76 -11.15
C SER A 106 10.49 10.06 -9.78
N GLY A 107 10.45 8.72 -9.76
CA GLY A 107 10.45 7.91 -8.54
C GLY A 107 9.17 7.98 -7.70
N ARG A 108 8.16 8.76 -8.11
CA ARG A 108 6.91 8.95 -7.34
C ARG A 108 5.91 7.86 -7.72
N LEU A 109 5.63 6.95 -6.79
CA LEU A 109 4.76 5.80 -7.02
C LEU A 109 3.68 5.68 -5.95
N THR A 110 2.66 4.87 -6.23
CA THR A 110 1.78 4.28 -5.21
C THR A 110 1.78 2.78 -5.37
N VAL A 111 2.12 2.08 -4.29
CA VAL A 111 2.08 0.61 -4.24
C VAL A 111 0.75 0.19 -3.64
N ALA A 112 -0.12 -0.39 -4.46
CA ALA A 112 -1.34 -1.06 -4.03
C ALA A 112 -1.04 -2.56 -3.88
N HIS A 113 -1.09 -3.04 -2.65
CA HIS A 113 -0.76 -4.42 -2.30
C HIS A 113 -1.95 -5.09 -1.63
N PHE A 114 -2.24 -6.33 -2.01
CA PHE A 114 -3.39 -7.12 -1.60
C PHE A 114 -2.94 -8.52 -1.17
N TRP A 115 -3.44 -8.97 -0.02
CA TRP A 115 -3.10 -10.29 0.53
C TRP A 115 -4.29 -10.91 1.26
N GLY A 116 -4.20 -12.23 1.48
CA GLY A 116 -5.11 -12.97 2.36
C GLY A 116 -4.51 -13.11 3.75
N CYS A 117 -5.32 -13.01 4.80
CA CYS A 117 -4.90 -13.35 6.16
C CYS A 117 -6.10 -13.76 7.01
N GLY A 118 -6.00 -14.92 7.68
CA GLY A 118 -7.06 -15.42 8.57
C GLY A 118 -8.43 -15.54 7.89
N GLY A 119 -8.47 -15.95 6.62
CA GLY A 119 -9.71 -16.06 5.82
C GLY A 119 -10.31 -14.74 5.33
N LYS A 120 -9.66 -13.60 5.61
CA LYS A 120 -10.06 -12.27 5.15
C LYS A 120 -9.12 -11.76 4.07
N ARG A 121 -9.60 -10.83 3.24
CA ARG A 121 -8.77 -10.11 2.27
C ARG A 121 -8.40 -8.74 2.83
N TRP A 122 -7.15 -8.36 2.60
CA TRP A 122 -6.59 -7.12 3.09
C TRP A 122 -5.94 -6.36 1.94
N MET A 123 -5.78 -5.07 2.13
CA MET A 123 -4.99 -4.25 1.23
C MET A 123 -4.30 -3.09 1.94
N SER A 124 -3.28 -2.56 1.29
CA SER A 124 -2.63 -1.29 1.60
C SER A 124 -2.53 -0.44 0.35
N SER A 125 -2.52 0.88 0.51
CA SER A 125 -2.16 1.82 -0.56
C SER A 125 -1.05 2.69 -0.02
N THR A 126 0.16 2.52 -0.54
CA THR A 126 1.36 3.13 0.04
C THR A 126 2.03 4.05 -0.97
N PRO A 127 1.89 5.39 -0.82
CA PRO A 127 2.70 6.34 -1.56
C PRO A 127 4.18 6.16 -1.21
N VAL A 128 5.03 6.10 -2.22
CA VAL A 128 6.48 5.96 -2.06
C VAL A 128 7.20 6.90 -3.03
N VAL A 129 8.33 7.44 -2.59
CA VAL A 129 9.27 8.17 -3.43
C VAL A 129 10.57 7.38 -3.43
N ILE A 130 10.99 6.92 -4.61
CA ILE A 130 12.24 6.18 -4.81
C ILE A 130 13.30 7.14 -5.34
N ASP A 131 14.43 7.18 -4.65
CA ASP A 131 15.64 7.87 -5.06
C ASP A 131 16.85 6.92 -5.04
N ALA A 132 18.03 7.44 -5.39
CA ALA A 132 19.29 6.68 -5.44
C ALA A 132 19.70 6.03 -4.09
N GLY A 133 19.04 6.41 -2.98
CA GLY A 133 19.26 5.82 -1.67
C GLY A 133 18.12 4.94 -1.18
N SER A 134 17.07 4.72 -1.96
CA SER A 134 15.86 4.02 -1.53
C SER A 134 15.88 2.51 -1.75
N GLU A 135 16.70 2.03 -2.69
CA GLU A 135 16.80 0.60 -2.98
C GLU A 135 17.27 -0.20 -1.76
N GLY A 136 16.61 -1.32 -1.51
CA GLY A 136 16.89 -2.21 -0.39
C GLY A 136 16.48 -1.66 0.98
N LYS A 137 15.92 -0.44 1.05
CA LYS A 137 15.39 0.11 2.30
C LYS A 137 13.94 -0.28 2.50
N ASP A 138 13.62 -0.54 3.76
CA ASP A 138 12.26 -0.84 4.17
C ASP A 138 11.44 0.44 4.35
N PHE A 139 10.19 0.37 3.91
CA PHE A 139 9.16 1.34 4.23
C PHE A 139 7.93 0.63 4.79
N ARG A 140 7.10 1.37 5.53
CA ARG A 140 5.92 0.81 6.19
C ARG A 140 4.71 0.88 5.26
N PRO A 141 3.85 -0.16 5.25
CA PRO A 141 2.58 -0.05 4.55
C PRO A 141 1.73 1.06 5.14
N GLN A 142 0.99 1.75 4.29
CA GLN A 142 0.02 2.79 4.65
C GLN A 142 -1.38 2.42 4.18
N ASP A 143 -2.40 3.08 4.74
CA ASP A 143 -3.81 2.88 4.41
C ASP A 143 -4.25 1.40 4.42
N VAL A 144 -3.73 0.65 5.41
CA VAL A 144 -3.99 -0.77 5.60
C VAL A 144 -5.42 -0.99 6.08
N ARG A 145 -6.17 -1.81 5.35
CA ARG A 145 -7.58 -2.11 5.65
C ARG A 145 -7.98 -3.49 5.18
N GLU A 146 -8.98 -4.05 5.86
CA GLU A 146 -9.72 -5.20 5.35
C GLU A 146 -10.53 -4.77 4.11
N VAL A 147 -10.50 -5.58 3.06
CA VAL A 147 -11.34 -5.41 1.86
C VAL A 147 -12.64 -6.17 2.11
N LEU A 148 -13.71 -5.43 2.42
CA LEU A 148 -15.04 -6.00 2.56
C LEU A 148 -15.58 -6.38 1.17
N CYS A 149 -16.10 -7.59 1.02
CA CYS A 149 -16.75 -8.05 -0.20
C CYS A 149 -18.03 -7.22 -0.47
N GLY A 150 -17.87 -6.14 -1.24
CA GLY A 150 -18.94 -5.31 -1.80
C GLY A 150 -18.49 -4.47 -3.00
N ALA A 151 -17.22 -4.57 -3.40
CA ALA A 151 -16.66 -3.92 -4.57
C ALA A 151 -16.59 -4.89 -5.77
N PRO A 152 -16.76 -4.40 -7.01
CA PRO A 152 -16.99 -5.22 -8.21
C PRO A 152 -15.83 -6.13 -8.67
N THR A 153 -14.72 -6.22 -7.93
CA THR A 153 -13.50 -6.95 -8.35
C THR A 153 -13.12 -8.11 -7.42
N CYS A 154 -14.08 -8.68 -6.69
CA CYS A 154 -13.85 -9.96 -6.03
C CYS A 154 -13.89 -11.10 -7.07
N PRO A 155 -12.86 -11.96 -7.16
CA PRO A 155 -12.94 -13.22 -7.92
C PRO A 155 -13.92 -14.20 -7.29
#